data_AF-A0A3R7I322-F1
#
_entry.id   AF-A0A3R7I322-F1
#
_cell.length_a   1.000
_cell.length_b   1.000
_cell.length_c   1.000
_cell.angle_alpha   90.00
_cell.angle_beta   90.00
_cell.angle_gamma   90.00
#
_symmetry.space_group_name_H-M   'P 1'
#
loop_
_entity.id
_entity.type
_entity.pdbx_description
1 polymer ?
#
loop_
_entity_poly.entity_id
_entity_poly.type
_entity_poly.pdbx_seq_one_letter_code
_entity_poly.pdbx_strand_id
1 'polypeptide(L)' 'MPQPTPARTPRCRDCGGFAVVAIDTGAREADGTRVTLRLVCRTCQGTGTTALRGLLDDAASAAFLRR' A
#
# COMPACT_ATOMS: atom_id res chain seq x y z
N MET A 1 0.28 17.98 -29.53
CA MET A 1 -0.06 18.11 -28.10
C MET A 1 0.79 17.12 -27.31
N PRO A 2 1.63 17.55 -26.35
CA PRO A 2 2.33 16.62 -25.46
C PRO A 2 1.33 15.98 -24.48
N GLN A 3 1.32 14.65 -24.42
CA GLN A 3 0.51 13.91 -23.45
C GLN A 3 1.38 13.57 -22.24
N PRO A 4 0.98 13.94 -21.01
CA PRO A 4 1.72 13.55 -19.82
C PRO A 4 1.65 12.03 -19.66
N THR A 5 2.79 11.35 -19.76
CA THR A 5 2.86 9.94 -19.37
C THR A 5 2.80 9.87 -17.84
N PRO A 6 1.81 9.19 -17.25
CA PRO A 6 1.74 9.06 -15.80
C PRO A 6 2.97 8.29 -15.30
N ALA A 7 3.60 8.80 -14.25
CA ALA A 7 4.72 8.12 -13.61
C ALA A 7 4.27 6.72 -13.14
N ARG A 8 5.12 5.71 -13.36
CA ARG A 8 4.85 4.35 -12.84
C ARG A 8 4.77 4.43 -11.32
N THR A 9 3.58 4.19 -10.78
CA THR A 9 3.41 4.09 -9.33
C THR A 9 4.05 2.79 -8.86
N PRO A 10 5.01 2.83 -7.92
CA PRO A 10 5.57 1.62 -7.34
C PRO A 10 4.45 0.80 -6.70
N ARG A 11 4.34 -0.47 -7.08
CA ARG A 11 3.34 -1.40 -6.57
C ARG A 11 4.03 -2.42 -5.67
N CYS A 12 3.49 -2.59 -4.47
CA CYS A 12 3.94 -3.65 -3.60
C CYS A 12 3.45 -5.00 -4.15
N ARG A 13 4.35 -5.99 -4.19
CA ARG A 13 4.06 -7.33 -4.72
C ARG A 13 2.99 -8.05 -3.89
N ASP A 14 3.08 -7.96 -2.56
CA ASP A 14 2.21 -8.72 -1.65
C ASP A 14 0.76 -8.25 -1.70
N CYS A 15 0.55 -6.93 -1.79
CA CYS A 15 -0.78 -6.35 -1.94
C CYS A 15 -1.18 -6.16 -3.43
N GLY A 16 -0.31 -6.49 -4.40
CA GLY A 16 -0.59 -6.50 -5.85
C GLY A 16 -1.03 -5.16 -6.46
N GLY A 17 -1.02 -4.08 -5.68
CA GLY A 17 -1.82 -2.90 -5.94
C GLY A 17 -1.33 -1.66 -5.19
N PHE A 18 -2.26 -0.99 -4.51
CA PHE A 18 -2.03 0.31 -3.89
C PHE A 18 -1.43 0.17 -2.48
N ALA A 19 -0.23 0.72 -2.29
CA ALA A 19 0.46 0.72 -1.00
C ALA A 19 -0.29 1.53 0.09
N VAL A 20 -1.07 2.53 -0.34
CA VAL A 20 -1.97 3.34 0.49
C VAL A 20 -3.28 3.48 -0.26
N VAL A 21 -4.40 3.29 0.44
CA VAL A 21 -5.75 3.55 -0.09
C VAL A 21 -6.53 4.44 0.86
N ALA A 22 -7.38 5.28 0.28
CA ALA A 22 -8.40 6.04 1.00
C ALA A 22 -9.77 5.45 0.64
N ILE A 23 -10.49 4.97 1.65
CA ILE A 23 -11.84 4.43 1.49
C ILE A 23 -12.85 5.48 1.96
N ASP A 24 -13.75 5.89 1.08
CA ASP A 24 -14.90 6.72 1.45
C ASP A 24 -15.84 5.91 2.34
N THR A 25 -16.22 6.49 3.48
CA THR A 25 -17.12 5.82 4.45
C THR A 25 -18.60 6.06 4.16
N GLY A 26 -18.93 6.86 3.13
CA GLY A 26 -20.28 7.34 2.85
C GLY A 26 -20.71 8.54 3.70
N ALA A 27 -20.00 8.85 4.79
CA ALA A 27 -20.29 10.00 5.64
C ALA A 27 -19.62 11.28 5.13
N ARG A 28 -20.17 12.42 5.58
CA ARG A 28 -19.58 13.75 5.36
C ARG A 28 -19.37 14.46 6.69
N GLU A 29 -18.27 15.19 6.77
CA GLU A 29 -18.00 16.15 7.84
C GLU A 29 -18.96 17.34 7.75
N ALA A 30 -19.02 18.14 8.82
CA ALA A 30 -19.92 19.30 8.89
C ALA A 30 -19.62 20.37 7.82
N ASP A 31 -18.37 20.44 7.35
CA ASP A 31 -17.94 21.32 6.26
C ASP A 31 -18.27 20.77 4.85
N GLY A 32 -18.88 19.59 4.78
CA GLY A 32 -19.26 18.91 3.54
C GLY A 32 -18.17 18.03 2.92
N THR A 33 -16.98 17.95 3.52
CA THR A 33 -15.91 17.05 3.06
C THR A 33 -16.24 15.58 3.35
N ARG A 34 -15.67 14.66 2.57
CA ARG A 34 -15.91 13.22 2.70
C ARG A 34 -15.06 12.62 3.82
N VAL A 35 -15.70 11.85 4.68
CA VAL A 35 -15.00 11.08 5.71
C VAL A 35 -14.34 9.88 5.05
N THR A 36 -13.01 9.80 5.14
CA THR A 36 -12.24 8.71 4.54
C THR A 36 -11.42 7.96 5.58
N LEU A 37 -11.33 6.64 5.41
CA LEU A 37 -10.39 5.79 6.15
C LEU A 37 -9.13 5.59 5.33
N ARG A 38 -7.99 5.91 5.91
CA ARG A 38 -6.68 5.66 5.30
C ARG A 38 -6.14 4.31 5.73
N LEU A 39 -5.92 3.43 4.77
CA LEU A 39 -5.29 2.12 4.99
C LEU A 39 -3.90 2.09 4.36
N VAL A 40 -2.96 1.49 5.07
CA VAL A 40 -1.56 1.36 4.66
C VAL A 40 -1.20 -0.12 4.62
N CYS A 41 -0.61 -0.57 3.51
CA CYS A 41 -0.16 -1.96 3.38
C CYS A 41 0.97 -2.21 4.38
N ARG A 42 0.79 -3.17 5.30
CA ARG A 42 1.74 -3.41 6.41
C ARG A 42 3.11 -3.87 5.93
N THR A 43 3.17 -4.59 4.81
CA THR A 43 4.42 -5.14 4.26
C THR A 43 5.34 -4.05 3.72
N CYS A 44 4.83 -3.17 2.86
CA CYS A 44 5.62 -2.05 2.31
C CYS A 44 5.49 -0.75 3.12
N GLN A 45 4.64 -0.70 4.14
CA GLN A 45 4.38 0.49 4.95
C GLN A 45 3.98 1.73 4.12
N GLY A 46 3.37 1.52 2.95
CA GLY A 46 2.89 2.60 2.09
C GLY A 46 3.91 3.12 1.07
N THR A 47 5.14 2.62 1.05
CA THR A 47 6.17 3.06 0.09
C THR A 47 5.98 2.48 -1.31
N GLY A 48 5.23 1.38 -1.43
CA GLY A 48 5.11 0.60 -2.67
C GLY A 48 6.32 -0.28 -2.96
N THR A 49 7.33 -0.31 -2.09
CA THR A 49 8.51 -1.16 -2.18
C THR A 49 8.84 -1.76 -0.81
N THR A 50 9.14 -3.04 -0.77
CA THR A 50 9.55 -3.68 0.49
C THR A 50 11.04 -3.44 0.71
N ALA A 51 11.43 -3.01 1.91
CA ALA A 51 12.85 -2.95 2.24
C ALA A 51 13.45 -4.35 2.18
N LEU A 52 14.66 -4.49 1.62
CA LEU A 52 15.33 -5.80 1.43
C LEU A 52 15.39 -6.60 2.73
N ARG A 53 15.59 -5.91 3.85
CA ARG A 53 15.65 -6.52 5.18
C ARG A 53 14.33 -7.19 5.59
N GLY A 54 13.19 -6.53 5.33
CA GLY A 54 11.87 -7.11 5.60
C GLY A 54 11.59 -8.36 4.75
N LEU A 55 12.03 -8.38 3.48
CA LEU A 55 11.89 -9.57 2.63
C LEU A 55 12.67 -10.78 3.16
N LEU A 56 13.84 -10.55 3.76
CA LEU A 56 14.65 -11.62 4.36
C LEU A 56 14.02 -12.14 5.66
N ASP A 57 13.48 -11.25 6.49
CA ASP A 57 12.78 -11.62 7.73
C ASP A 57 11.52 -12.46 7.44
N ASP A 58 10.73 -12.08 6.43
CA ASP A 58 9.57 -12.84 5.96
C ASP A 58 9.98 -14.23 5.41
N ALA A 59 11.06 -14.28 4.62
CA ALA A 59 11.59 -15.54 4.08
C ALA A 59 12.07 -16.50 5.18
N ALA A 60 12.76 -15.97 6.20
CA ALA A 60 13.21 -16.74 7.35
C ALA A 60 12.03 -17.29 8.17
N SER A 61 11.00 -16.46 8.41
CA SER A 61 9.78 -16.87 9.12
C SER A 61 9.03 -17.98 8.38
N ALA A 62 8.91 -17.86 7.05
CA ALA A 62 8.29 -18.87 6.21
C ALA A 62 9.07 -20.20 6.18
N ALA A 63 10.39 -20.16 6.26
CA ALA A 63 11.22 -21.37 6.36
C ALA A 63 11.02 -22.10 7.69
N PHE A 64 10.85 -21.36 8.79
CA PHE A 64 10.64 -21.92 10.12
C PHE A 64 9.26 -22.60 10.27
N LEU A 65 8.21 -22.00 9.70
CA LEU A 65 6.85 -22.57 9.70
C LEU A 65 6.70 -23.85 8.85
N ARG A 66 7.66 -24.13 7.96
CA ARG A 66 7.66 -25.34 7.11
C ARG A 66 8.40 -26.52 7.75
N ARG A 67 8.90 -26.37 8.97
CA ARG A 67 9.74 -27.34 9.69
C ARG A 67 8.99 -27.91 10.89
#